data_AF-A0A6A0A904-F1
#
_entry.id   AF-A0A6A0A904-F1
#
_cell.length_a   1.000
_cell.length_b   1.000
_cell.length_c   1.000
_cell.angle_alpha   90.00
_cell.angle_beta   90.00
_cell.angle_gamma   90.00
#
_symmetry.space_group_name_H-M   'P 1'
#
loop_
_entity.id
_entity.type
_entity.pdbx_description
1 polymer ?
#
loop_
_entity_poly.entity_id
_entity_poly.type
_entity_poly.pdbx_seq_one_letter_code
_entity_poly.pdbx_strand_id
1 'polypeptide(L)'
;YHLLHPEYILYRIKELQRAFALRLLLVLVDVEDPAKPLENITKAALTNDCTLICAWSPQEAARYLETYKAYESKPASNIQERVESDYTSRLASALTAVRGVNRTDALTLGSALGSLAGIMSASQQQLSSCPGLGPA
;
A
#
# COMPACT_ATOMS: atom_id res chain seq x y z
N TYR A 1 18.87 -23.33 1.43
CA TYR A 1 19.81 -23.38 2.59
C TYR A 1 19.12 -23.68 3.92
N HIS A 2 18.07 -22.94 4.31
CA HIS A 2 17.38 -23.12 5.61
C HIS A 2 16.95 -24.57 5.91
N LEU A 3 16.48 -25.31 4.90
CA LEU A 3 16.09 -26.72 5.04
C LEU A 3 17.25 -27.63 5.48
N LEU A 4 18.49 -27.32 5.10
CA LEU A 4 19.68 -28.08 5.49
C LEU A 4 20.21 -27.63 6.86
N HIS A 5 19.99 -26.37 7.22
CA HIS A 5 20.50 -25.75 8.44
C HIS A 5 19.39 -24.93 9.13
N PRO A 6 18.43 -25.58 9.80
CA PRO A 6 17.26 -24.91 10.37
C PRO A 6 17.62 -23.91 11.47
N GLU A 7 18.65 -24.20 12.27
CA GLU A 7 19.11 -23.35 13.39
C GLU A 7 19.90 -22.12 12.95
N TYR A 8 20.36 -22.06 11.69
CA TYR A 8 21.26 -21.02 11.21
C TYR A 8 20.68 -19.61 11.38
N ILE A 9 19.42 -19.42 11.00
CA ILE A 9 18.76 -18.10 11.06
C ILE A 9 18.69 -17.62 12.51
N LEU A 10 18.27 -18.49 13.43
CA LEU A 10 18.16 -18.15 14.86
C LEU A 10 19.53 -17.82 15.46
N TYR A 11 20.57 -18.58 15.09
CA TYR A 11 21.94 -18.31 15.52
C TYR A 11 22.40 -16.92 15.05
N ARG A 12 22.22 -16.59 13.77
CA ARG A 12 22.64 -15.30 13.20
C ARG A 12 21.86 -14.12 13.79
N ILE A 13 20.57 -14.29 14.06
CA ILE A 13 19.75 -13.27 14.72
C ILE A 13 20.26 -13.01 16.14
N LYS A 14 20.62 -14.07 16.89
CA LYS A 14 21.21 -13.92 18.24
C LYS A 14 22.53 -13.15 18.21
N GLU A 15 23.40 -13.41 17.23
CA GLU A 15 24.65 -12.66 17.05
C GLU A 15 24.42 -11.17 16.76
N LEU A 16 23.34 -10.83 16.03
CA LEU A 16 23.00 -9.44 15.71
C LEU A 16 22.52 -8.64 16.94
N GLN A 17 22.08 -9.34 18.00
CA GLN A 17 21.52 -8.75 19.22
C GLN A 17 20.43 -7.70 18.91
N ARG A 18 20.44 -6.59 19.65
CA ARG A 18 19.60 -5.39 19.43
C ARG A 18 20.44 -4.19 18.97
N ALA A 19 21.52 -4.45 18.24
CA ALA A 19 22.47 -3.42 17.81
C ALA A 19 21.87 -2.43 16.79
N PHE A 20 20.75 -2.79 16.14
CA PHE A 20 20.11 -2.00 15.09
C PHE A 20 18.63 -1.77 15.40
N ALA A 21 18.16 -0.54 15.14
CA ALA A 21 16.75 -0.18 15.30
C ALA A 21 15.85 -0.90 14.27
N LEU A 22 16.33 -1.06 13.04
CA LEU A 22 15.67 -1.83 11.99
C LEU A 22 16.48 -3.09 11.69
N ARG A 23 15.84 -4.25 11.74
CA ARG A 23 16.46 -5.55 11.44
C ARG A 23 15.62 -6.25 10.39
N LEU A 24 16.23 -6.50 9.24
CA LEU A 24 15.58 -7.09 8.07
C LEU A 24 16.09 -8.50 7.84
N LEU A 25 15.17 -9.43 7.62
CA LEU A 25 15.46 -10.78 7.14
C LEU A 25 14.98 -10.89 5.70
N LEU A 26 15.89 -10.68 4.75
CA LEU A 26 15.61 -10.84 3.32
C LEU A 26 15.82 -12.30 2.91
N VAL A 27 14.75 -12.96 2.44
CA VAL A 27 14.72 -14.39 2.13
C VAL A 27 14.43 -14.59 0.64
N LEU A 28 15.36 -15.22 -0.06
CA LEU A 28 15.12 -15.73 -1.41
C LEU A 28 14.36 -17.06 -1.31
N VAL A 29 13.18 -17.11 -1.94
CA VAL A 29 12.33 -18.30 -2.02
C VAL A 29 12.67 -19.03 -3.31
N ASP A 30 13.48 -20.09 -3.20
CA ASP A 30 14.00 -20.90 -4.30
C ASP A 30 13.46 -22.35 -4.30
N VAL A 31 12.36 -22.60 -3.58
CA VAL A 31 11.73 -23.93 -3.42
C VAL A 31 10.31 -23.94 -3.97
N GLU A 32 9.87 -25.11 -4.47
CA GLU A 32 8.54 -25.28 -5.05
C GLU A 32 7.41 -25.21 -4.01
N ASP A 33 7.60 -25.79 -2.82
CA ASP A 33 6.65 -25.71 -1.69
C ASP A 33 7.26 -24.91 -0.52
N PRO A 34 7.07 -23.58 -0.51
CA PRO A 34 7.66 -22.73 0.52
C PRO A 34 6.77 -22.58 1.75
N ALA A 35 5.57 -23.17 1.80
CA ALA A 35 4.58 -22.90 2.85
C ALA A 35 5.09 -23.26 4.26
N LYS A 36 5.53 -24.51 4.47
CA LYS A 36 6.05 -24.95 5.77
C LYS A 36 7.36 -24.24 6.17
N PRO A 37 8.36 -24.10 5.28
CA PRO A 37 9.59 -23.38 5.62
C PRO A 37 9.33 -21.90 5.94
N LEU A 38 8.49 -21.22 5.16
CA LEU A 38 8.13 -19.82 5.43
C LEU A 38 7.41 -19.66 6.76
N GLU A 39 6.52 -20.58 7.12
CA GLU A 39 5.84 -20.53 8.42
C GLU A 39 6.85 -20.52 9.58
N ASN A 40 7.84 -21.41 9.52
CA ASN A 40 8.90 -21.49 10.53
C ASN A 40 9.78 -20.23 10.56
N ILE A 41 10.18 -19.73 9.39
CA ILE A 41 10.97 -18.51 9.27
C ILE A 41 10.20 -17.29 9.77
N THR A 42 8.89 -17.21 9.46
CA THR A 42 8.01 -16.11 9.89
C THR A 42 7.88 -16.09 11.40
N LYS A 43 7.67 -17.26 12.03
CA LYS A 43 7.66 -17.39 13.49
C LYS A 43 8.98 -16.90 14.09
N ALA A 44 10.12 -17.36 13.54
CA ALA A 44 11.44 -16.94 14.01
C ALA A 44 11.67 -15.43 13.88
N ALA A 45 11.27 -14.82 12.76
CA ALA A 45 11.39 -13.38 12.55
C ALA A 45 10.54 -12.58 13.55
N LEU A 46 9.28 -12.99 13.75
CA LEU A 46 8.34 -12.33 14.66
C LEU A 46 8.82 -12.40 16.12
N THR A 47 9.27 -13.57 16.59
CA THR A 47 9.75 -13.74 17.98
C THR A 47 11.00 -12.90 18.28
N ASN A 48 11.78 -12.54 17.26
CA ASN A 48 13.02 -11.80 17.42
C ASN A 48 12.93 -10.32 16.99
N ASP A 49 11.73 -9.79 16.76
CA ASP A 49 11.48 -8.41 16.32
C ASP A 49 12.23 -8.06 15.01
N CYS A 50 12.25 -8.98 14.04
CA CYS A 50 12.81 -8.80 12.70
C CYS A 50 11.69 -8.67 11.66
N THR A 51 11.86 -7.80 10.67
CA THR A 51 10.95 -7.71 9.52
C THR A 51 11.37 -8.69 8.45
N LEU A 52 10.49 -9.64 8.12
CA LEU A 52 10.68 -10.60 7.03
C LEU A 52 10.30 -9.99 5.69
N ILE A 53 11.17 -10.16 4.68
CA ILE A 53 10.91 -9.81 3.29
C ILE A 53 11.24 -11.01 2.43
N CYS A 54 10.27 -11.44 1.65
CA CYS A 54 10.45 -12.53 0.70
C CYS A 54 10.77 -11.97 -0.68
N ALA A 55 11.63 -12.65 -1.42
CA ALA A 55 11.92 -12.38 -2.82
C ALA A 55 11.87 -13.69 -3.60
N TRP A 56 11.34 -13.66 -4.81
CA TRP A 56 11.17 -14.83 -5.69
C TRP A 56 12.20 -14.86 -6.81
N SER A 57 13.05 -13.83 -6.88
CA SER A 57 14.19 -13.79 -7.78
C SER A 57 15.34 -12.99 -7.17
N PRO A 58 16.59 -13.27 -7.58
CA PRO A 58 17.73 -12.45 -7.18
C PRO A 58 17.60 -10.98 -7.58
N GLN A 59 16.96 -10.69 -8.72
CA GLN A 59 16.72 -9.34 -9.23
C GLN A 59 15.77 -8.56 -8.32
N GLU A 60 14.71 -9.22 -7.85
CA GLU A 60 13.78 -8.65 -6.89
C GLU A 60 14.46 -8.38 -5.53
N ALA A 61 15.25 -9.35 -5.04
CA ALA A 61 16.03 -9.18 -3.82
C ALA A 61 17.00 -7.98 -3.89
N ALA A 62 17.70 -7.84 -5.02
CA ALA A 62 18.59 -6.70 -5.27
C ALA A 62 17.83 -5.37 -5.25
N ARG A 63 16.69 -5.31 -5.95
CA ARG A 63 15.83 -4.12 -5.97
C ARG A 63 15.32 -3.74 -4.59
N TYR A 64 14.99 -4.71 -3.74
CA TYR A 64 14.63 -4.41 -2.34
C TYR A 64 15.80 -3.77 -1.58
N LEU A 65 17.01 -4.33 -1.69
CA LEU A 65 18.20 -3.76 -1.05
C LEU A 65 18.50 -2.33 -1.54
N GLU A 66 18.44 -2.11 -2.86
CA GLU A 66 18.60 -0.78 -3.45
C GLU A 66 17.56 0.22 -2.91
N THR A 67 16.30 -0.22 -2.79
CA THR A 67 15.22 0.61 -2.27
C THR A 67 15.45 0.95 -0.80
N TYR A 68 15.80 -0.03 0.04
CA TYR A 68 16.12 0.25 1.45
C TYR A 68 17.27 1.25 1.57
N LYS A 69 18.33 1.08 0.78
CA LYS A 69 19.48 1.99 0.80
C LYS A 69 19.11 3.39 0.32
N ALA A 70 18.37 3.52 -0.78
CA ALA A 70 17.96 4.80 -1.35
C ALA A 70 16.96 5.57 -0.46
N TYR A 71 16.29 4.88 0.47
CA TYR A 71 15.28 5.47 1.36
C TYR A 71 15.72 5.56 2.82
N GLU A 72 16.94 5.14 3.18
CA GLU A 72 17.42 5.14 4.58
C GLU A 72 17.40 6.53 5.24
N SER A 73 17.58 7.59 4.43
CA SER A 73 17.65 8.99 4.88
C SER A 73 16.43 9.81 4.51
N LYS A 74 15.41 9.20 3.87
CA LYS A 74 14.24 9.95 3.40
C LYS A 74 13.25 10.20 4.54
N PRO A 75 12.75 11.44 4.70
CA PRO A 75 11.75 11.74 5.71
C PRO A 75 10.41 11.07 5.42
N ALA A 76 9.67 10.74 6.48
CA ALA A 76 8.34 10.11 6.42
C ALA A 76 7.29 10.98 5.69
N SER A 77 7.59 12.26 5.43
CA SER A 77 6.74 13.17 4.64
C SER A 77 6.48 12.68 3.21
N ASN A 78 7.33 11.82 2.65
CA ASN A 78 7.09 11.22 1.33
C ASN A 78 6.00 10.13 1.33
N ILE A 79 5.63 9.60 2.49
CA ILE A 79 4.59 8.56 2.65
C ILE A 79 3.23 9.19 3.00
N GLN A 80 3.23 10.46 3.44
CA GLN A 80 1.99 11.18 3.73
C GLN A 80 1.14 11.32 2.47
N GLU A 81 -0.16 11.13 2.64
CA GLU A 81 -1.16 11.30 1.58
C GLU A 81 -0.99 12.69 0.96
N ARG A 82 -0.67 12.72 -0.33
CA ARG A 82 -0.69 13.97 -1.09
C ARG A 82 -2.14 14.33 -1.33
N VAL A 83 -2.69 15.17 -0.46
CA VAL A 83 -4.00 15.79 -0.70
C VAL A 83 -3.83 16.66 -1.95
N GLU A 84 -4.32 16.18 -3.09
CA GLU A 84 -4.35 16.96 -4.32
C GLU A 84 -5.10 18.27 -4.03
N SER A 85 -4.41 19.41 -4.20
CA SER A 85 -4.97 20.73 -3.89
C SER A 85 -5.99 21.21 -4.92
N ASP A 86 -6.16 20.46 -6.01
CA ASP A 86 -7.03 20.84 -7.11
C ASP A 86 -8.51 20.75 -6.68
N TYR A 87 -9.30 21.75 -7.10
CA TYR A 87 -10.70 21.86 -6.72
C TYR A 87 -11.52 20.67 -7.21
N THR A 88 -11.26 20.22 -8.45
CA THR A 88 -11.85 19.04 -9.08
C THR A 88 -11.55 17.77 -8.29
N SER A 89 -10.32 17.57 -7.82
CA SER A 89 -9.92 16.42 -7.00
C SER A 89 -10.62 16.41 -5.64
N ARG A 90 -10.74 17.57 -4.99
CA ARG A 90 -11.47 17.71 -3.72
C ARG A 90 -12.97 17.48 -3.88
N LEU A 91 -13.56 17.99 -4.96
CA LEU A 91 -14.97 17.78 -5.29
C LEU A 91 -15.25 16.30 -5.61
N ALA A 92 -14.38 15.65 -6.39
CA ALA A 92 -14.47 14.23 -6.67
C ALA A 92 -14.39 13.38 -5.40
N SER A 93 -13.41 13.66 -4.53
CA SER A 93 -13.26 12.96 -3.25
C SER A 93 -14.52 13.10 -2.36
N ALA A 94 -15.05 14.32 -2.23
CA ALA A 94 -16.25 14.58 -1.43
C ALA A 94 -17.50 13.86 -1.97
N LEU A 95 -17.69 13.83 -3.30
CA LEU A 95 -18.85 13.20 -3.92
C LEU A 95 -18.75 11.66 -3.94
N THR A 96 -17.55 11.10 -4.10
CA THR A 96 -17.33 9.64 -4.04
C THR A 96 -17.53 9.02 -2.65
N ALA A 97 -17.70 9.84 -1.60
CA ALA A 97 -18.14 9.35 -0.30
C ALA A 97 -19.59 8.85 -0.31
N VAL A 98 -20.40 9.27 -1.28
CA VAL A 98 -21.78 8.82 -1.45
C VAL A 98 -21.79 7.48 -2.19
N ARG A 99 -22.42 6.46 -1.59
CA ARG A 99 -22.58 5.14 -2.22
C ARG A 99 -23.29 5.29 -3.58
N GLY A 100 -22.67 4.76 -4.63
CA GLY A 100 -23.21 4.80 -5.99
C GLY A 100 -22.74 5.98 -6.84
N VAL A 101 -21.88 6.86 -6.32
CA VAL A 101 -21.26 7.95 -7.08
C VAL A 101 -19.78 7.61 -7.33
N ASN A 102 -19.42 7.48 -8.60
CA ASN A 102 -18.04 7.23 -9.02
C ASN A 102 -17.30 8.54 -9.35
N ARG A 103 -15.97 8.45 -9.56
CA ARG A 103 -15.13 9.60 -9.92
C ARG A 103 -15.60 10.27 -11.21
N THR A 104 -16.06 9.48 -12.18
CA THR A 104 -16.63 9.97 -13.44
C THR A 104 -17.90 10.76 -13.20
N ASP A 105 -18.80 10.26 -12.35
CA ASP A 105 -20.07 10.93 -12.04
C ASP A 105 -19.84 12.26 -11.32
N ALA A 106 -18.86 12.30 -10.41
CA ALA A 106 -18.47 13.53 -9.73
C ALA A 106 -17.92 14.60 -10.68
N LEU A 107 -17.16 14.20 -11.71
CA LEU A 107 -16.69 15.12 -12.75
C LEU A 107 -17.86 15.60 -13.63
N THR A 108 -18.77 14.70 -14.01
CA THR A 108 -19.98 15.05 -14.77
C THR A 108 -20.83 16.05 -13.99
N LEU A 109 -21.10 15.81 -12.70
CA LEU A 109 -21.82 16.73 -11.82
C LEU A 109 -21.11 18.07 -11.67
N GLY A 110 -19.79 18.06 -11.51
CA GLY A 110 -18.97 19.27 -11.44
C GLY A 110 -19.06 20.11 -12.72
N SER A 111 -19.06 19.46 -13.89
CA SER A 111 -19.16 20.14 -15.19
C SER A 111 -20.57 20.65 -15.50
N ALA A 112 -21.61 19.90 -15.12
CA ALA A 112 -23.00 20.22 -15.42
C ALA A 112 -23.58 21.29 -14.48
N LEU A 113 -23.22 21.26 -13.18
CA LEU A 113 -23.80 22.11 -12.15
C LEU A 113 -22.80 23.15 -11.61
N GLY A 114 -21.55 23.10 -12.07
CA GLY A 114 -20.51 24.14 -11.93
C GLY A 114 -19.91 24.30 -10.52
N SER A 115 -20.69 24.06 -9.46
CA SER A 115 -20.24 24.20 -8.07
C SER A 115 -20.88 23.18 -7.15
N LEU A 116 -20.23 22.87 -6.03
CA LEU A 116 -20.80 21.99 -5.00
C LEU A 116 -22.15 22.51 -4.48
N ALA A 117 -22.28 23.83 -4.33
CA ALA A 117 -23.55 24.46 -3.94
C ALA A 117 -24.64 24.18 -4.99
N GLY A 118 -24.31 24.30 -6.28
CA GLY A 118 -25.20 23.98 -7.39
C GLY A 118 -25.66 22.53 -7.37
N ILE A 119 -24.76 21.59 -7.05
CA ILE A 119 -25.07 20.16 -6.90
C ILE A 119 -26.04 19.92 -5.74
N MET A 120 -25.81 20.56 -4.59
CA MET A 120 -26.67 20.40 -3.40
C MET A 120 -28.05 21.04 -3.55
N SER A 121 -28.17 22.09 -4.37
CA SER A 121 -29.44 22.78 -4.66
C SER A 121 -30.19 22.23 -5.88
N ALA A 122 -29.59 21.29 -6.63
CA ALA A 122 -30.18 20.77 -7.86
C ALA A 122 -31.44 19.94 -7.57
N SER A 123 -32.43 20.06 -8.45
CA SER A 123 -33.63 19.23 -8.37
C SER A 123 -33.33 17.79 -8.79
N GLN A 124 -34.15 16.84 -8.34
CA GLN A 124 -34.02 15.42 -8.72
C GLN A 124 -34.01 15.22 -10.25
N GLN A 125 -34.77 16.05 -10.98
CA GLN A 125 -34.81 16.01 -12.45
C GLN A 125 -33.46 16.42 -13.07
N GLN A 126 -32.83 17.48 -12.54
CA GLN A 126 -31.52 17.93 -13.01
C GLN A 126 -30.42 16.91 -12.71
N LEU A 127 -30.47 16.26 -11.54
CA LEU A 127 -29.53 15.18 -11.20
C LEU A 127 -29.74 13.95 -12.09
N SER A 128 -30.98 13.57 -12.40
CA SER A 128 -31.29 12.46 -13.31
C SER A 128 -30.96 12.74 -14.78
N SER A 129 -30.83 14.01 -15.17
CA SER A 129 -30.42 14.40 -16.52
C SER A 129 -28.91 14.26 -16.76
N CYS A 130 -28.13 14.09 -15.70
CA CYS A 130 -26.69 13.92 -15.80
C CYS A 130 -26.35 12.50 -16.30
N PRO A 131 -25.58 12.37 -17.39
CA PRO A 131 -25.26 11.06 -17.96
C PRO A 131 -24.44 10.22 -16.98
N GLY A 132 -24.85 8.96 -16.77
CA GLY A 132 -24.17 8.01 -15.89
C GLY A 132 -24.79 7.89 -14.49
N LEU A 133 -25.58 8.87 -14.05
CA LEU A 133 -26.37 8.80 -12.83
C LEU A 133 -27.71 8.16 -13.17
N GLY A 134 -27.79 6.84 -12.99
CA GLY A 134 -29.04 6.10 -13.16
C GLY A 134 -30.14 6.62 -12.22
N PRO A 135 -31.42 6.51 -12.59
CA PRO A 135 -32.50 6.75 -11.65
C PRO A 135 -32.36 5.79 -10.45
N ALA A 136 -32.46 6.32 -9.24
CA ALA A 136 -32.50 5.53 -8.01
C ALA A 136 -33.78 4.68 -7.94
#